data_AF-A0A412VWP0-F1
#
_entry.id   AF-A0A412VWP0-F1
#
_cell.length_a   1.000
_cell.length_b   1.000
_cell.length_c   1.000
_cell.angle_alpha   90.00
_cell.angle_beta   90.00
_cell.angle_gamma   90.00
#
_symmetry.space_group_name_H-M   'P 1'
#
loop_
_entity.id
_entity.type
_entity.pdbx_description
1 polymer ?
#
loop_
_entity_poly.entity_id
_entity_poly.type
_entity_poly.pdbx_seq_one_letter_code
_entity_poly.pdbx_strand_id
1 'polypeptide(L)'
;MILIRFSLVFIFLWMGLTACEHKDLCYDHPHFATVRVVFDWTKISNHDKPEGMRVVFYPTDDESNTWIFDFPGGEDGEVELPENDYRVICFNYDTDGMVWKENGSYTLFTADTRDVRSPDNQTMAVTPPWLCGDHIDRVIL
;
A
#
# COMPACT_ATOMS: atom_id res chain seq x y z
N MET A 1 25.77 -4.37 66.30
CA MET A 1 25.08 -5.37 65.44
C MET A 1 23.74 -4.90 64.85
N ILE A 2 22.99 -3.99 65.50
CA ILE A 2 21.67 -3.55 65.02
C ILE A 2 21.76 -2.52 63.87
N LEU A 3 22.69 -1.56 63.93
CA LEU A 3 22.90 -0.53 62.90
C LEU A 3 23.29 -1.10 61.52
N ILE A 4 24.11 -2.16 61.49
CA ILE A 4 24.56 -2.83 60.26
C ILE A 4 23.36 -3.52 59.57
N ARG A 5 22.40 -4.04 60.34
CA ARG A 5 21.20 -4.69 59.80
C ARG A 5 20.27 -3.69 59.12
N PHE A 6 20.11 -2.49 59.67
CA PHE A 6 19.31 -1.44 59.04
C PHE A 6 19.94 -0.94 57.74
N SER A 7 21.26 -0.72 57.70
CA SER A 7 21.95 -0.31 56.47
C SER A 7 21.79 -1.32 55.34
N LEU A 8 21.84 -2.62 55.62
CA LEU A 8 21.63 -3.65 54.60
C LEU A 8 20.20 -3.63 54.05
N VAL A 9 19.19 -3.43 54.90
CA VAL A 9 17.79 -3.32 54.45
C VAL A 9 17.59 -2.11 53.53
N PHE A 10 18.19 -0.97 53.84
CA PHE A 10 18.11 0.23 52.99
C PHE A 10 18.81 0.03 51.64
N ILE A 11 19.94 -0.68 51.60
CA ILE A 11 20.65 -1.00 50.36
C ILE A 11 19.80 -1.94 49.48
N PHE A 12 19.20 -2.98 50.05
CA PHE A 12 18.29 -3.88 49.32
C PHE A 12 17.03 -3.16 48.80
N LEU A 13 16.48 -2.22 49.57
CA LEU A 13 15.33 -1.43 49.14
C LEU A 13 15.68 -0.49 47.98
N TRP A 14 16.88 0.10 47.99
CA TRP A 14 17.36 0.95 46.90
C TRP A 14 17.59 0.17 45.60
N MET A 15 18.15 -1.04 45.68
CA MET A 15 18.36 -1.91 44.52
C MET A 15 17.03 -2.35 43.88
N GLY A 16 15.94 -2.47 44.66
CA GLY A 16 14.61 -2.78 44.14
C GLY A 16 13.94 -1.62 43.40
N LEU A 17 14.25 -0.37 43.77
CA LEU A 17 13.68 0.82 43.12
C LEU A 17 14.33 1.15 41.77
N THR A 18 15.57 0.69 41.56
CA THR A 18 16.28 0.84 40.27
C THR A 18 16.02 -0.31 39.30
N ALA A 19 15.33 -1.37 39.72
CA ALA A 19 15.01 -2.54 38.90
C ALA A 19 13.77 -2.34 38.01
N CYS A 20 13.40 -1.09 37.71
CA CYS A 20 12.39 -0.78 36.72
C CYS A 20 13.06 -0.85 35.33
N GLU A 21 13.27 -2.08 34.85
CA GLU A 21 13.52 -2.30 33.43
C GLU A 21 12.21 -1.90 32.74
N HIS A 22 12.20 -0.70 32.13
CA HIS A 22 11.13 -0.35 31.22
C HIS A 22 11.15 -1.42 30.14
N LYS A 23 10.12 -2.27 30.11
CA LYS A 23 9.96 -3.24 29.04
C LYS A 23 9.66 -2.40 27.81
N ASP A 24 10.67 -2.10 27.02
CA ASP A 24 10.50 -1.45 25.73
C ASP A 24 9.49 -2.31 24.97
N LEU A 25 8.26 -1.80 24.81
CA LEU A 25 7.32 -2.42 23.90
C LEU A 25 8.00 -2.28 22.54
N CYS A 26 8.35 -3.40 21.93
CA CYS A 26 9.05 -3.38 20.66
C CYS A 26 8.10 -2.86 19.58
N TYR A 27 8.03 -1.53 19.42
CA TYR A 27 7.29 -0.85 18.36
C TYR A 27 8.03 -0.91 17.01
N ASP A 28 9.19 -1.57 16.97
CA ASP A 28 10.22 -1.38 15.95
C ASP A 28 10.28 -2.51 14.92
N HIS A 29 9.15 -3.15 14.65
CA HIS A 29 9.00 -4.04 13.50
C HIS A 29 7.67 -3.76 12.83
N PRO A 30 7.66 -3.55 11.50
CA PRO A 30 6.41 -3.47 10.76
C PRO A 30 5.68 -4.79 10.96
N HIS A 31 4.53 -4.74 11.62
CA HIS A 31 3.59 -5.86 11.60
C HIS A 31 3.04 -5.95 10.17
N PHE A 32 3.12 -7.14 9.57
CA PHE A 32 2.58 -7.37 8.24
C PHE A 32 1.26 -8.13 8.36
N ALA A 33 0.31 -7.76 7.50
CA ALA A 33 -0.98 -8.39 7.33
C ALA A 33 -1.11 -8.96 5.91
N THR A 34 -1.67 -10.17 5.83
CA THR A 34 -2.04 -10.80 4.55
C THR A 34 -3.35 -10.23 4.04
N VAL A 35 -3.33 -9.64 2.84
CA VAL A 35 -4.50 -9.11 2.14
C VAL A 35 -4.79 -9.98 0.93
N ARG A 36 -6.04 -10.46 0.83
CA ARG A 36 -6.51 -11.18 -0.36
C ARG A 36 -7.18 -10.21 -1.32
N VAL A 37 -6.62 -10.10 -2.53
CA VAL A 37 -7.18 -9.36 -3.66
C VAL A 37 -8.02 -10.31 -4.50
N VAL A 38 -9.25 -9.89 -4.81
CA VAL A 38 -10.20 -10.66 -5.62
C VAL A 38 -10.71 -9.79 -6.75
N PHE A 39 -10.72 -10.34 -7.96
CA PHE A 39 -11.26 -9.68 -9.14
C PHE A 39 -12.54 -10.38 -9.60
N ASP A 40 -13.67 -9.67 -9.53
CA ASP A 40 -14.95 -10.19 -10.02
C ASP A 40 -15.13 -9.91 -11.51
N TRP A 41 -14.82 -10.92 -12.32
CA TRP A 41 -14.99 -10.89 -13.78
C TRP A 41 -16.34 -11.44 -14.26
N THR A 42 -17.30 -11.74 -13.37
CA THR A 42 -18.55 -12.43 -13.74
C THR A 42 -19.42 -11.67 -14.76
N LYS A 43 -19.20 -10.35 -14.89
CA LYS A 43 -19.94 -9.47 -15.82
C LYS A 43 -19.20 -9.20 -17.14
N ILE A 44 -18.01 -9.75 -17.32
CA ILE A 44 -17.16 -9.50 -18.49
C ILE A 44 -16.88 -10.83 -19.19
N SER A 45 -16.84 -10.84 -20.51
CA SER A 45 -16.48 -12.04 -21.27
C SER A 45 -15.02 -12.41 -21.05
N ASN A 46 -14.70 -13.70 -21.07
CA ASN A 46 -13.31 -14.15 -20.93
C ASN A 46 -12.33 -13.55 -21.95
N HIS A 47 -12.78 -13.20 -23.16
CA HIS A 47 -11.92 -12.60 -24.19
C HIS A 47 -11.66 -11.11 -23.97
N ASP A 48 -12.46 -10.45 -23.13
CA ASP A 48 -12.28 -9.05 -22.74
C ASP A 48 -11.53 -8.94 -21.39
N LYS A 49 -11.13 -10.07 -20.80
CA LYS A 49 -10.34 -10.09 -19.57
C LYS A 49 -8.94 -9.52 -19.87
N PRO A 50 -8.38 -8.66 -19.00
CA PRO A 50 -7.02 -8.17 -19.22
C PRO A 50 -6.00 -9.28 -19.10
N GLU A 51 -4.88 -9.12 -19.79
CA GLU A 51 -3.69 -9.96 -19.61
C GLU A 51 -3.05 -9.77 -18.23
N GLY A 52 -3.36 -8.67 -17.52
CA GLY A 52 -2.99 -8.51 -16.12
C GLY A 52 -3.50 -7.23 -15.48
N MET A 53 -3.64 -7.29 -14.16
CA MET A 53 -4.06 -6.16 -13.32
C MET A 53 -2.90 -5.68 -12.47
N ARG A 54 -2.83 -4.38 -12.24
CA ARG A 54 -1.98 -3.74 -11.24
C ARG A 54 -2.85 -3.24 -10.11
N VAL A 55 -2.42 -3.47 -8.87
CA VAL A 55 -3.02 -2.92 -7.67
C VAL A 55 -1.97 -2.09 -6.93
N VAL A 56 -2.31 -0.85 -6.64
CA VAL A 56 -1.43 0.10 -5.97
C VAL A 56 -2.06 0.49 -4.64
N PHE A 57 -1.33 0.26 -3.54
CA PHE A 57 -1.70 0.62 -2.18
C PHE A 57 -0.93 1.86 -1.76
N TYR A 58 -1.64 2.96 -1.63
CA TYR A 58 -1.14 4.25 -1.17
C TYR A 58 -1.39 4.37 0.33
N PRO A 59 -0.35 4.34 1.18
CA PRO A 59 -0.54 4.61 2.61
C PRO A 59 -1.11 6.02 2.80
N THR A 60 -1.87 6.19 3.88
CA THR A 60 -2.44 7.49 4.25
C THR A 60 -1.52 8.31 5.13
N ASP A 61 -0.51 7.68 5.73
CA ASP A 61 0.62 8.40 6.31
C ASP A 61 1.51 9.00 5.21
N ASP A 62 2.29 10.02 5.58
CA ASP A 62 3.22 10.70 4.68
C ASP A 62 4.64 10.08 4.73
N GLU A 63 4.84 9.02 5.50
CA GLU A 63 6.15 8.42 5.78
C GLU A 63 6.37 7.09 5.05
N SER A 64 5.30 6.33 4.81
CA SER A 64 5.35 5.00 4.23
C SER A 64 5.40 5.03 2.71
N ASN A 65 6.04 4.01 2.15
CA ASN A 65 6.13 3.85 0.70
C ASN A 65 4.82 3.28 0.13
N THR A 66 4.52 3.66 -1.10
CA THR A 66 3.45 3.05 -1.91
C THR A 66 3.85 1.63 -2.33
N TRP A 67 2.90 0.70 -2.27
CA TRP A 67 3.11 -0.70 -2.65
C TRP A 67 2.40 -1.03 -3.95
N ILE A 68 3.09 -1.70 -4.87
CA ILE A 68 2.57 -2.04 -6.20
C ILE A 68 2.66 -3.54 -6.40
N PHE A 69 1.55 -4.16 -6.79
CA PHE A 69 1.47 -5.58 -7.09
C PHE A 69 0.83 -5.80 -8.45
N ASP A 70 1.42 -6.69 -9.24
CA ASP A 70 0.89 -7.11 -10.54
C ASP A 70 0.30 -8.52 -10.42
N PHE A 71 -0.89 -8.70 -10.97
CA PHE A 71 -1.69 -9.91 -10.98
C PHE A 71 -1.87 -10.37 -12.44
N PRO A 72 -0.98 -11.24 -12.94
CA PRO A 72 -1.08 -11.77 -14.30
C PRO A 72 -2.42 -12.46 -14.53
N GLY A 73 -2.95 -12.30 -15.74
CA GLY A 73 -4.25 -12.81 -16.16
C GLY A 73 -5.43 -12.25 -15.39
N GLY A 74 -5.26 -11.24 -14.52
CA GLY A 74 -6.31 -10.76 -13.61
C GLY A 74 -6.79 -11.85 -12.66
N GLU A 75 -5.89 -12.73 -12.21
CA GLU A 75 -6.17 -13.77 -11.23
C GLU A 75 -6.17 -13.21 -9.81
N ASP A 76 -6.96 -13.81 -8.92
CA ASP A 76 -6.94 -13.49 -7.49
C ASP A 76 -5.57 -13.82 -6.89
N GLY A 77 -5.21 -13.14 -5.79
CA GLY A 77 -3.97 -13.45 -5.08
C GLY A 77 -3.91 -12.85 -3.69
N GLU A 78 -2.90 -13.27 -2.95
CA GLU A 78 -2.61 -12.77 -1.61
C GLU A 78 -1.32 -11.95 -1.63
N VAL A 79 -1.31 -10.83 -0.90
CA VAL A 79 -0.16 -9.94 -0.77
C VAL A 79 0.07 -9.62 0.70
N GLU A 80 1.33 -9.43 1.07
CA GLU A 80 1.73 -9.00 2.41
C GLU A 80 1.96 -7.50 2.41
N LEU A 81 1.30 -6.79 3.32
CA LEU A 81 1.40 -5.34 3.49
C LEU A 81 1.66 -5.01 4.95
N PRO A 82 2.46 -3.98 5.27
CA PRO A 82 2.57 -3.52 6.64
C PRO A 82 1.22 -2.99 7.14
N GLU A 83 0.96 -3.08 8.44
CA GLU A 83 -0.23 -2.50 9.08
C GLU A 83 -0.27 -0.99 8.82
N ASN A 84 -1.33 -0.52 8.15
CA ASN A 84 -1.56 0.88 7.81
C ASN A 84 -3.00 1.07 7.30
N ASP A 85 -3.39 2.34 7.19
CA ASP A 85 -4.56 2.76 6.46
C ASP A 85 -4.16 3.07 5.02
N TYR A 86 -4.71 2.32 4.06
CA TYR A 86 -4.42 2.44 2.64
C TYR A 86 -5.60 2.99 1.84
N ARG A 87 -5.25 3.74 0.79
CA ARG A 87 -6.09 4.01 -0.38
C ARG A 87 -5.61 3.12 -1.51
N VAL A 88 -6.52 2.55 -2.29
CA VAL A 88 -6.17 1.53 -3.28
C VAL A 88 -6.67 1.95 -4.65
N ILE A 89 -5.85 1.78 -5.68
CA ILE A 89 -6.25 1.88 -7.08
C ILE A 89 -5.88 0.57 -7.77
N CYS A 90 -6.79 0.01 -8.55
CA CYS A 90 -6.48 -1.09 -9.45
C CYS A 90 -6.79 -0.72 -10.90
N PHE A 91 -5.97 -1.21 -11.83
CA PHE A 91 -6.17 -0.99 -13.27
C PHE A 91 -5.43 -2.05 -14.07
N ASN A 92 -5.85 -2.33 -15.30
CA ASN A 92 -5.10 -3.22 -16.17
C ASN A 92 -3.85 -2.54 -16.75
N TYR A 93 -2.71 -3.24 -16.74
CA TYR A 93 -1.42 -2.67 -17.14
C TYR A 93 -1.04 -2.97 -18.60
N ASP A 94 -1.82 -3.82 -19.27
CA ASP A 94 -1.67 -4.28 -20.65
C ASP A 94 -2.32 -3.32 -21.66
N THR A 95 -2.22 -2.02 -21.41
CA THR A 95 -2.82 -0.97 -22.25
C THR A 95 -1.77 -0.27 -23.11
N ASP A 96 -1.70 -0.62 -24.40
CA ASP A 96 -0.79 0.04 -25.33
C ASP A 96 -1.20 1.51 -25.58
N GLY A 97 -0.21 2.41 -25.57
CA GLY A 97 -0.43 3.84 -25.81
C GLY A 97 -0.97 4.66 -24.64
N MET A 98 -1.24 4.03 -23.49
CA MET A 98 -1.57 4.75 -22.24
C MET A 98 -0.32 5.35 -21.59
N VAL A 99 -0.48 6.52 -20.99
CA VAL A 99 0.53 7.29 -20.28
C VAL A 99 0.03 7.55 -18.86
N TRP A 100 0.70 6.92 -17.89
CA TRP A 100 0.38 7.09 -16.47
C TRP A 100 1.10 8.31 -15.90
N LYS A 101 0.36 9.19 -15.22
CA LYS A 101 0.87 10.41 -14.59
C LYS A 101 0.60 10.40 -13.09
N GLU A 102 1.49 11.05 -12.34
CA GLU A 102 1.38 11.20 -10.88
C GLU A 102 1.20 9.86 -10.14
N ASN A 103 1.92 8.81 -10.58
CA ASN A 103 1.79 7.44 -10.07
C ASN A 103 2.05 7.28 -8.56
N GLY A 104 2.72 8.24 -7.93
CA GLY A 104 2.97 8.28 -6.49
C GLY A 104 1.86 8.92 -5.66
N SER A 105 0.80 9.46 -6.27
CA SER A 105 -0.29 10.15 -5.56
C SER A 105 -1.65 9.55 -5.91
N TYR A 106 -2.34 9.03 -4.90
CA TYR A 106 -3.73 8.57 -5.04
C TYR A 106 -4.66 9.64 -5.65
N THR A 107 -4.51 10.89 -5.24
CA THR A 107 -5.45 11.97 -5.62
C THR A 107 -5.16 12.59 -6.97
N LEU A 108 -3.91 12.48 -7.45
CA LEU A 108 -3.47 13.08 -8.70
C LEU A 108 -3.27 12.04 -9.81
N PHE A 109 -3.35 10.74 -9.48
CA PHE A 109 -3.15 9.66 -10.42
C PHE A 109 -4.09 9.78 -11.62
N THR A 110 -3.51 9.86 -12.81
CA THR A 110 -4.25 10.03 -14.06
C THR A 110 -3.68 9.15 -15.15
N ALA A 111 -4.54 8.78 -16.09
CA ALA A 111 -4.21 7.93 -17.22
C ALA A 111 -4.62 8.65 -18.51
N ASP A 112 -3.63 9.04 -19.30
CA ASP A 112 -3.81 9.79 -20.54
C ASP A 112 -3.35 8.97 -21.74
N THR A 113 -3.59 9.49 -22.94
CA THR A 113 -3.01 8.97 -24.19
C THR A 113 -2.06 10.00 -24.79
N ARG A 114 -1.14 9.57 -25.64
CA ARG A 114 -0.21 10.50 -26.32
C ARG A 114 -0.94 11.56 -27.16
N ASP A 115 -0.37 12.76 -27.16
CA ASP A 115 -0.77 13.84 -28.05
C ASP A 115 -0.33 13.54 -29.50
N VAL A 116 -1.18 13.91 -30.45
CA VAL A 116 -0.96 13.84 -31.89
C VAL A 116 -1.40 15.14 -32.57
N ARG A 117 -0.96 15.35 -33.81
CA ARG A 117 -1.38 16.49 -34.63
C ARG A 117 -2.39 16.05 -35.68
N SER A 118 -3.50 16.78 -35.79
CA SER A 118 -4.44 16.62 -36.89
C SER A 118 -3.82 17.11 -38.22
N PRO A 119 -4.40 16.76 -39.38
CA PRO A 119 -4.01 17.33 -40.66
C PRO A 119 -4.07 18.86 -40.69
N ASP A 120 -4.96 19.46 -39.88
CA ASP A 120 -5.12 20.91 -39.71
C ASP A 120 -4.20 21.50 -38.61
N ASN A 121 -3.19 20.74 -38.16
CA ASN A 121 -2.20 21.11 -37.16
C ASN A 121 -2.75 21.38 -35.73
N GLN A 122 -3.95 20.90 -35.43
CA GLN A 122 -4.51 20.97 -34.07
C GLN A 122 -3.96 19.85 -33.20
N THR A 123 -3.74 20.11 -31.91
CA THR A 123 -3.38 19.08 -30.95
C THR A 123 -4.61 18.23 -30.64
N MET A 124 -4.48 16.91 -30.79
CA MET A 124 -5.50 15.92 -30.47
C MET A 124 -4.87 14.82 -29.62
N ALA A 125 -5.68 13.96 -29.02
CA ALA A 125 -5.25 12.76 -28.33
C ALA A 125 -5.59 11.51 -29.16
N VAL A 126 -4.81 10.44 -29.02
CA VAL A 126 -5.17 9.14 -29.60
C VAL A 126 -6.35 8.55 -28.82
N THR A 127 -7.25 7.81 -29.48
CA THR A 127 -8.29 7.06 -28.78
C THR A 127 -7.65 6.05 -27.83
N PRO A 128 -8.03 6.02 -26.53
CA PRO A 128 -7.48 5.06 -25.60
C PRO A 128 -7.87 3.63 -25.98
N PRO A 129 -7.01 2.63 -25.66
CA PRO A 129 -7.40 1.23 -25.70
C PRO A 129 -8.45 0.93 -24.62
N TRP A 130 -8.87 -0.32 -24.55
CA TRP A 130 -9.71 -0.78 -23.44
C TRP A 130 -8.95 -0.64 -22.11
N LEU A 131 -9.59 0.02 -21.14
CA LEU A 131 -9.08 0.25 -19.80
C LEU A 131 -10.17 -0.13 -18.80
N CYS A 132 -9.81 -0.92 -17.80
CA CYS A 132 -10.64 -1.26 -16.65
C CYS A 132 -9.85 -0.97 -15.37
N GLY A 133 -10.58 -0.68 -14.31
CA GLY A 133 -10.00 -0.35 -13.02
C GLY A 133 -11.04 0.11 -12.03
N ASP A 134 -10.63 0.23 -10.78
CA ASP A 134 -11.45 0.73 -9.68
C ASP A 134 -10.56 1.35 -8.60
N HIS A 135 -11.18 1.97 -7.60
CA HIS A 135 -10.49 2.53 -6.45
C HIS A 135 -11.26 2.28 -5.15
N ILE A 136 -10.53 2.22 -4.04
CA ILE A 136 -11.06 2.10 -2.69
C ILE A 136 -10.43 3.19 -1.84
N ASP A 137 -11.26 4.07 -1.28
CA ASP A 137 -10.82 5.23 -0.50
C ASP A 137 -10.22 4.86 0.87
N ARG A 138 -10.52 3.67 1.40
CA ARG A 138 -9.96 3.24 2.68
C ARG A 138 -9.99 1.73 2.87
N VAL A 139 -8.82 1.19 3.17
CA VAL A 139 -8.60 -0.18 3.66
C VAL A 139 -7.76 -0.04 4.93
N ILE A 140 -8.24 -0.60 6.03
CA ILE A 140 -7.56 -0.55 7.33
C ILE A 140 -6.98 -1.94 7.56
N LEU A 141 -5.66 -2.02 7.73
CA LEU A 141 -4.93 -3.25 8.06
C LEU A 141 -4.47 -3.22 9.51
#